data_AF-L0F6L2-F1
#
_entry.id   AF-L0F6L2-F1
#
_cell.length_a   1.000
_cell.length_b   1.000
_cell.length_c   1.000
_cell.angle_alpha   90.00
_cell.angle_beta   90.00
_cell.angle_gamma   90.00
#
_symmetry.space_group_name_H-M   'P 1'
#
loop_
_entity.id
_entity.type
_entity.pdbx_description
1 polymer ?
#
loop_
_entity_poly.entity_id
_entity_poly.type
_entity_poly.pdbx_seq_one_letter_code
_entity_poly.pdbx_strand_id
1 'polypeptide(L)' 'MYQRLKDLREDKDLTQQNLADLLNVNQTTYSRYESGALDIPNTSLIKLAHFYNTSVDYLLGLTNNKESYR' A
#
# COMPACT_ATOMS: atom_id res chain seq x y z
N MET A 1 -2.91 -3.84 -10.38
CA MET A 1 -3.74 -4.69 -9.49
C MET A 1 -4.17 -3.91 -8.25
N TYR A 2 -3.24 -3.28 -7.52
CA TYR A 2 -3.54 -2.59 -6.26
C TYR A 2 -3.83 -1.09 -6.46
N GLN A 3 -4.96 -0.78 -7.10
CA GLN A 3 -5.35 0.59 -7.42
C GLN A 3 -5.41 1.48 -6.16
N ARG A 4 -5.92 0.95 -5.04
CA ARG A 4 -6.04 1.71 -3.79
C ARG A 4 -4.70 2.13 -3.18
N LEU A 5 -3.63 1.36 -3.38
CA LEU A 5 -2.30 1.78 -2.94
C LEU A 5 -1.81 2.99 -3.73
N LYS A 6 -2.04 2.97 -5.05
CA LYS A 6 -1.70 4.07 -5.93
C LYS A 6 -2.53 5.31 -5.59
N ASP A 7 -3.84 5.16 -5.42
CA ASP A 7 -4.75 6.26 -5.09
C ASP A 7 -4.37 6.91 -3.74
N LEU A 8 -4.18 6.10 -2.70
CA LEU A 8 -3.78 6.61 -1.38
C LEU A 8 -2.41 7.31 -1.40
N ARG A 9 -1.49 6.84 -2.24
CA ARG A 9 -0.18 7.45 -2.41
C ARG A 9 -0.32 8.81 -3.09
N GLU A 10 -1.12 8.90 -4.15
CA GLU A 10 -1.37 10.13 -4.91
C GLU A 10 -2.17 11.14 -4.07
N ASP A 11 -3.18 10.70 -3.31
CA ASP A 11 -3.96 11.54 -2.38
C ASP A 11 -3.09 12.19 -1.28
N LYS A 12 -1.95 11.59 -0.95
CA LYS A 12 -0.98 12.11 0.03
C LYS A 12 0.22 12.83 -0.61
N ASP A 13 0.20 13.05 -1.92
CA ASP A 13 1.31 13.64 -2.69
C ASP A 13 2.66 12.91 -2.51
N LEU A 14 2.60 11.58 -2.31
CA LEU A 14 3.79 10.76 -2.09
C LEU A 14 4.33 10.19 -3.40
N THR A 15 5.66 10.13 -3.50
CA THR A 15 6.33 9.43 -4.60
C THR A 15 6.41 7.93 -4.31
N GLN A 16 6.61 7.12 -5.36
CA GLN A 16 6.90 5.68 -5.18
C GLN A 16 8.18 5.45 -4.37
N GLN A 17 9.15 6.37 -4.40
CA GLN A 17 10.36 6.31 -3.59
C GLN A 17 10.01 6.47 -2.10
N ASN A 18 9.12 7.39 -1.73
CA ASN A 18 8.77 7.61 -0.32
C ASN A 18 8.18 6.36 0.33
N LEU A 19 7.33 5.61 -0.39
CA LEU A 19 6.79 4.36 0.14
C LEU A 19 7.81 3.21 0.10
N ALA A 20 8.72 3.22 -0.87
CA ALA A 20 9.82 2.28 -0.89
C ALA A 20 10.73 2.46 0.33
N ASP A 21 11.06 3.71 0.68
CA ASP A 21 11.83 4.06 1.87
C ASP A 21 11.11 3.62 3.16
N LEU A 22 9.80 3.89 3.26
CA LEU A 22 8.95 3.44 4.39
C LEU A 22 9.01 1.92 4.58
N LEU A 23 9.02 1.18 3.48
CA LEU A 23 9.02 -0.29 3.48
C LEU A 23 10.43 -0.89 3.51
N ASN A 24 11.47 -0.06 3.43
CA ASN A 24 12.87 -0.47 3.28
C ASN A 24 13.08 -1.42 2.08
N VAL A 25 12.55 -1.03 0.93
CA VAL A 25 12.70 -1.73 -0.35
C VAL A 25 13.14 -0.74 -1.44
N ASN A 26 13.55 -1.25 -2.60
CA ASN A 26 13.84 -0.40 -3.75
C ASN A 26 12.56 0.18 -4.37
N GLN A 27 12.63 1.36 -4.97
CA GLN A 27 11.49 1.98 -5.65
C GLN A 27 10.88 1.09 -6.73
N THR A 28 11.71 0.35 -7.48
CA THR A 28 11.22 -0.61 -8.48
C THR A 28 10.39 -1.73 -7.84
N THR A 29 10.77 -2.19 -6.64
CA THR A 29 10.02 -3.20 -5.90
C THR A 29 8.64 -2.67 -5.53
N TYR A 30 8.57 -1.45 -4.99
CA TYR A 30 7.30 -0.81 -4.67
C TYR A 30 6.44 -0.53 -5.91
N SER A 31 7.05 -0.12 -7.02
CA SER A 31 6.35 0.06 -8.31
C SER A 31 5.72 -1.25 -8.81
N ARG A 32 6.44 -2.38 -8.65
CA ARG A 32 5.91 -3.72 -8.97
C ARG A 32 4.80 -4.16 -8.03
N TYR A 33 4.85 -3.73 -6.76
CA TYR A 33 3.72 -3.91 -5.84
C TYR A 33 2.48 -3.20 -6.38
N GLU A 34 2.53 -1.91 -6.73
CA GLU A 34 1.34 -1.18 -7.23
C GLU A 34 0.77 -1.79 -8.52
N SER A 35 1.63 -2.18 -9.45
CA SER A 35 1.20 -2.81 -10.71
C SER A 35 0.61 -4.22 -10.49
N GLY A 36 1.00 -4.91 -9.42
CA GLY A 36 0.68 -6.31 -9.17
C GLY A 36 1.60 -7.29 -9.91
N ALA A 37 2.73 -6.79 -10.44
CA ALA A 37 3.77 -7.64 -11.03
C ALA A 37 4.58 -8.40 -9.97
N LEU A 38 4.48 -7.99 -8.70
CA LEU A 38 5.09 -8.65 -7.56
C LEU A 38 4.10 -8.68 -6.39
N ASP A 39 4.01 -9.81 -5.72
CA ASP A 39 3.20 -9.94 -4.50
C ASP A 39 3.79 -9.13 -3.36
N ILE A 40 2.90 -8.53 -2.57
CA ILE A 40 3.27 -7.69 -1.44
C ILE A 40 3.39 -8.59 -0.20
N PRO A 41 4.56 -8.62 0.48
CA PRO A 41 4.70 -9.37 1.71
C PRO A 41 3.72 -8.89 2.79
N ASN A 42 3.22 -9.80 3.61
CA ASN A 42 2.28 -9.49 4.70
C ASN A 42 2.81 -8.38 5.63
N THR A 43 4.12 -8.39 5.90
CA THR A 43 4.78 -7.36 6.73
C THR A 43 4.68 -5.96 6.12
N SER A 44 4.81 -5.85 4.79
CA SER A 44 4.66 -4.59 4.06
C SER A 44 3.21 -4.14 4.01
N LEU A 45 2.26 -5.07 3.80
CA LEU A 45 0.82 -4.76 3.85
C LEU A 45 0.39 -4.21 5.21
N ILE A 46 0.83 -4.85 6.29
CA ILE A 46 0.55 -4.39 7.67
C ILE A 46 1.13 -2.99 7.89
N LYS A 47 2.38 -2.74 7.48
CA LYS A 47 2.99 -1.40 7.58
C LYS A 47 2.21 -0.34 6.80
N LEU A 48 1.78 -0.64 5.57
CA LEU A 48 0.98 0.27 4.76
C LEU A 48 -0.38 0.53 5.40
N ALA A 49 -1.03 -0.49 5.94
CA ALA A 49 -2.31 -0.38 6.63
C ALA A 49 -2.21 0.59 7.82
N HIS A 50 -1.18 0.42 8.66
CA HIS A 50 -0.90 1.35 9.76
C HIS A 50 -0.58 2.77 9.27
N PHE A 51 0.26 2.93 8.25
CA PHE A 51 0.65 4.22 7.71
C PHE A 51 -0.54 5.01 7.12
N TYR A 52 -1.45 4.31 6.46
CA TYR A 52 -2.66 4.90 5.89
C TYR A 52 -3.84 4.92 6.87
N ASN A 53 -3.65 4.43 8.11
CA ASN A 53 -4.69 4.29 9.12
C ASN A 53 -5.94 3.60 8.57
N THR A 54 -5.73 2.50 7.86
CA THR A 54 -6.75 1.72 7.14
C THR A 54 -6.59 0.22 7.39
N SER A 55 -7.51 -0.60 6.91
CA SER A 55 -7.40 -2.07 6.99
C SER A 55 -6.61 -2.65 5.80
N VAL A 56 -6.00 -3.82 6.00
CA VAL A 56 -5.39 -4.58 4.89
C VAL A 56 -6.47 -4.97 3.86
N ASP A 57 -7.67 -5.30 4.33
CA ASP A 57 -8.82 -5.60 3.46
C ASP A 57 -9.16 -4.42 2.54
N TYR A 58 -9.05 -3.19 3.07
CA TYR A 58 -9.16 -2.00 2.24
C TYR A 58 -8.00 -1.91 1.25
N LEU A 59 -6.75 -2.15 1.63
CA LEU A 59 -5.64 -2.09 0.67
C LEU A 59 -5.77 -3.12 -0.46
N LEU A 60 -6.28 -4.32 -0.15
CA LEU A 60 -6.43 -5.44 -1.07
C LEU A 60 -7.71 -5.38 -1.94
N GLY A 61 -8.61 -4.40 -1.71
CA GLY A 61 -9.85 -4.31 -2.48
C GLY A 61 -11.00 -5.18 -1.97
N LEU A 62 -10.85 -5.82 -0.81
CA LEU A 62 -11.83 -6.78 -0.26
C LEU A 62 -13.05 -6.11 0.38
N THR A 63 -12.93 -4.85 0.79
CA THR A 63 -14.02 -4.06 1.40
C THR A 63 -13.94 -2.60 1.01
N ASN A 64 -15.06 -1.88 0.88
CA ASN A 64 -15.02 -0.43 0.71
C ASN A 64 -14.89 0.34 2.03
N ASN A 65 -14.94 -0.36 3.17
CA ASN A 65 -14.73 0.25 4.48
C ASN A 65 -13.24 0.50 4.72
N LYS A 66 -12.86 1.76 4.90
CA LYS A 66 -11.47 2.16 5.22
C LYS A 66 -11.10 1.82 6.67
N GLU A 67 -12.06 1.68 7.57
CA GLU A 67 -11.72 1.49 8.98
C GLU A 67 -11.15 0.08 9.24
N SER A 68 -10.07 0.04 10.03
CA SER A 68 -9.63 -1.21 10.65
C SER A 68 -10.73 -1.72 11.58
N TYR A 69 -10.93 -3.04 11.64
CA TYR A 69 -11.86 -3.65 12.60
C TYR A 69 -11.48 -3.15 14.00
N ARG A 70 -12.36 -2.33 14.59
CA ARG A 70 -12.28 -1.91 15.99
C ARG A 70 -12.81 -3.01 16.88
#